data_AF-A0A7Y0L704-F1
#
_entry.id   AF-A0A7Y0L704-F1
#
_cell.length_a   1.000
_cell.length_b   1.000
_cell.length_c   1.000
_cell.angle_alpha   90.00
_cell.angle_beta   90.00
_cell.angle_gamma   90.00
#
_symmetry.space_group_name_H-M   'P 1'
#
loop_
_entity.id
_entity.type
_entity.pdbx_description
1 polymer ?
#
loop_
_entity_poly.entity_id
_entity_poly.type
_entity_poly.pdbx_seq_one_letter_code
_entity_poly.pdbx_strand_id
1 'polypeptide(L)'
;MDSLGDRMKRYEAVTDITLTGRMPCIVRLDGKNFHQWTRSVHAVKPFDADLHHLMADTMLALCQDIQGVVLGYTQSDEISLILQDYFGLDTEPAFGKRLQKIVSITASLATATFNDRARQMFADAPLALFDARAFVLPKEDVTNYLIWRQQDAVRNSIRMAGYAYFSHKSLERVSNDVLQERLWTERGINWNDYAVWEKRGSCAVRDAETRGWQVDEDTPIFTQDRAYIERRLEPDLDE
;
A
#
# COMPACT_ATOMS: atom_id res chain seq x y z
N MET A 1 -4.37 35.56 -33.92
CA MET A 1 -5.43 34.75 -33.29
C MET A 1 -4.77 33.49 -32.78
N ASP A 2 -4.96 33.15 -31.51
CA ASP A 2 -4.56 31.82 -31.02
C ASP A 2 -5.20 30.74 -31.88
N SER A 3 -4.44 29.69 -32.19
CA SER A 3 -5.01 28.53 -32.87
C SER A 3 -6.05 27.84 -31.96
N LEU A 4 -6.93 27.04 -32.56
CA LEU A 4 -7.82 26.17 -31.78
C LEU A 4 -7.02 25.28 -30.81
N GLY A 5 -5.85 24.79 -31.25
CA GLY A 5 -4.95 23.96 -30.44
C GLY A 5 -4.44 24.69 -29.20
N ASP A 6 -4.02 25.96 -29.34
CA ASP A 6 -3.51 26.75 -28.20
C ASP A 6 -4.62 27.04 -27.18
N ARG A 7 -5.86 27.25 -27.65
CA ARG A 7 -7.02 27.37 -26.77
C ARG A 7 -7.30 26.07 -26.01
N MET A 8 -7.29 24.91 -26.68
CA MET A 8 -7.54 23.62 -26.01
C MET A 8 -6.45 23.28 -24.99
N LYS A 9 -5.17 23.49 -25.34
CA LYS A 9 -4.03 23.29 -24.43
C LYS A 9 -4.14 24.14 -23.17
N ARG A 10 -4.64 25.38 -23.28
CA ARG A 10 -4.87 26.25 -22.12
C ARG A 10 -5.92 25.67 -21.17
N TYR A 11 -6.99 25.06 -21.67
CA TYR A 11 -7.98 24.41 -20.81
C TYR A 11 -7.42 23.18 -20.09
N GLU A 12 -6.65 22.33 -20.78
CA GLU A 12 -6.00 21.17 -20.14
C GLU A 12 -5.01 21.59 -19.04
N ALA A 13 -4.18 22.61 -19.33
CA ALA A 13 -3.11 23.07 -18.44
C ALA A 13 -3.63 23.56 -17.07
N VAL A 14 -4.88 24.03 -16.97
CA VAL A 14 -5.49 24.46 -15.69
C VAL A 14 -5.52 23.33 -14.67
N THR A 15 -5.69 22.09 -15.12
CA THR A 15 -5.79 20.91 -14.23
C THR A 15 -4.51 20.07 -14.22
N ASP A 16 -3.49 20.47 -14.99
CA ASP A 16 -2.23 19.74 -15.10
C ASP A 16 -1.30 20.03 -13.91
N ILE A 17 -1.71 19.55 -12.74
CA ILE A 17 -1.01 19.77 -11.48
C ILE A 17 0.29 18.94 -11.46
N THR A 18 1.40 19.62 -11.18
CA THR A 18 2.72 19.01 -10.95
C THR A 18 3.08 19.12 -9.48
N LEU A 19 3.40 17.99 -8.85
CA LEU A 19 3.84 17.94 -7.46
C LEU A 19 5.25 18.53 -7.29
N THR A 20 5.57 19.02 -6.09
CA THR A 20 6.91 19.54 -5.78
C THR A 20 7.97 18.48 -6.02
N GLY A 21 8.96 18.84 -6.85
CA GLY A 21 10.12 17.99 -7.14
C GLY A 21 11.10 17.94 -5.97
N ARG A 22 12.01 16.97 -6.01
CA ARG A 22 13.05 16.73 -5.00
C ARG A 22 12.50 16.59 -3.57
N MET A 23 11.32 15.97 -3.47
CA MET A 23 10.65 15.66 -2.21
C MET A 23 10.06 14.25 -2.31
N PRO A 24 10.03 13.49 -1.21
CA PRO A 24 9.34 12.21 -1.19
C PRO A 24 7.90 12.35 -1.68
N CYS A 25 7.51 11.47 -2.60
CA CYS A 25 6.15 11.37 -3.08
C CYS A 25 5.55 10.05 -2.60
N ILE A 26 4.42 10.13 -1.92
CA ILE A 26 3.63 8.97 -1.51
C ILE A 26 2.59 8.72 -2.59
N VAL A 27 2.45 7.47 -3.04
CA VAL A 27 1.31 7.03 -3.83
C VAL A 27 0.56 5.97 -3.04
N ARG A 28 -0.69 6.26 -2.70
CA ARG A 28 -1.54 5.32 -1.97
C ARG A 28 -2.67 4.85 -2.86
N LEU A 29 -2.76 3.55 -3.04
CA LEU A 29 -3.77 2.86 -3.83
C LEU A 29 -4.72 2.09 -2.90
N ASP A 30 -6.00 2.05 -3.24
CA ASP A 30 -7.04 1.42 -2.43
C ASP A 30 -8.04 0.65 -3.32
N GLY A 31 -8.43 -0.55 -2.89
CA GLY A 31 -9.34 -1.43 -3.60
C GLY A 31 -10.79 -0.96 -3.55
N LYS A 32 -11.37 -0.62 -4.71
CA LYS A 32 -12.76 -0.17 -4.77
C LYS A 32 -13.75 -1.28 -4.42
N ASN A 33 -14.56 -1.04 -3.38
CA ASN A 33 -15.57 -1.99 -2.90
C ASN A 33 -15.00 -3.37 -2.54
N PHE A 34 -13.78 -3.42 -2.01
CA PHE A 34 -13.06 -4.68 -1.81
C PHE A 34 -13.73 -5.65 -0.84
N HIS A 35 -14.53 -5.15 0.12
CA HIS A 35 -15.38 -6.01 0.94
C HIS A 35 -16.39 -6.84 0.14
N GLN A 36 -16.91 -6.32 -0.99
CA GLN A 36 -17.79 -7.08 -1.87
C GLN A 36 -16.98 -8.07 -2.71
N TRP A 37 -15.82 -7.63 -3.21
CA TRP A 37 -14.91 -8.45 -3.99
C TRP A 37 -14.44 -9.68 -3.21
N THR A 38 -13.91 -9.50 -1.99
CA THR A 38 -13.45 -10.60 -1.13
C THR A 38 -14.55 -11.59 -0.75
N ARG A 39 -15.80 -11.13 -0.62
CA ARG A 39 -16.95 -12.03 -0.42
C ARG A 39 -17.27 -12.86 -1.65
N SER A 40 -17.15 -12.27 -2.85
CA SER A 40 -17.45 -12.97 -4.10
C SER A 40 -16.49 -14.10 -4.42
N VAL A 41 -15.24 -13.98 -3.98
CA VAL A 41 -14.21 -15.05 -4.12
C VAL A 41 -14.15 -15.97 -2.90
N HIS A 42 -15.11 -15.86 -1.97
CA HIS A 42 -15.16 -16.66 -0.74
C HIS A 42 -13.88 -16.63 0.10
N ALA A 43 -13.21 -15.48 0.15
CA ALA A 43 -11.96 -15.32 0.89
C ALA A 43 -12.10 -15.74 2.37
N VAL A 44 -11.12 -16.50 2.84
CA VAL A 44 -11.00 -17.01 4.20
C VAL A 44 -10.99 -15.85 5.20
N LYS A 45 -11.60 -16.08 6.36
CA LYS A 45 -11.66 -15.13 7.48
C LYS A 45 -10.90 -15.69 8.68
N PRO A 46 -10.26 -14.84 9.50
CA PRO A 46 -10.15 -13.38 9.35
C PRO A 46 -9.16 -12.92 8.27
N PHE A 47 -8.18 -13.77 7.93
CA PHE A 47 -7.12 -13.48 6.96
C PHE A 47 -7.08 -14.58 5.90
N ASP A 48 -6.84 -14.18 4.66
CA ASP A 48 -6.74 -15.07 3.51
C ASP A 48 -5.34 -14.93 2.90
N ALA A 49 -4.57 -16.02 2.90
CA ALA A 49 -3.18 -16.03 2.45
C ALA A 49 -3.07 -15.82 0.93
N ASP A 50 -4.01 -16.34 0.15
CA ASP A 50 -4.02 -16.17 -1.30
C ASP A 50 -4.30 -14.70 -1.66
N LEU A 51 -5.24 -14.05 -0.96
CA LEU A 51 -5.50 -12.63 -1.09
C LEU A 51 -4.28 -11.79 -0.66
N HIS A 52 -3.61 -12.20 0.42
CA HIS A 52 -2.40 -11.54 0.88
C HIS A 52 -1.31 -11.59 -0.20
N HIS A 53 -1.00 -12.78 -0.71
CA HIS A 53 -0.01 -12.95 -1.77
C HIS A 53 -0.39 -12.17 -3.02
N LEU A 54 -1.67 -12.16 -3.41
CA LEU A 54 -2.16 -11.40 -4.55
C LEU A 54 -1.90 -9.88 -4.41
N MET A 55 -2.12 -9.33 -3.21
CA MET A 55 -1.84 -7.92 -2.92
C MET A 55 -0.33 -7.64 -2.84
N ALA A 56 0.44 -8.54 -2.21
CA ALA A 56 1.90 -8.42 -2.12
C ALA A 56 2.57 -8.48 -3.50
N ASP A 57 2.08 -9.36 -4.37
CA ASP A 57 2.47 -9.51 -5.75
C ASP A 57 2.15 -8.28 -6.61
N THR A 58 0.97 -7.69 -6.40
CA THR A 58 0.57 -6.44 -7.05
C THR A 58 1.48 -5.29 -6.62
N MET A 59 1.77 -5.19 -5.31
CA MET A 59 2.75 -4.24 -4.78
C MET A 59 4.14 -4.46 -5.37
N LEU A 60 4.60 -5.70 -5.49
CA LEU A 60 5.91 -6.04 -6.01
C LEU A 60 6.06 -5.58 -7.47
N ALA A 61 5.04 -5.81 -8.30
CA ALA A 61 5.03 -5.35 -9.69
C ALA A 61 5.06 -3.81 -9.79
N LEU A 62 4.29 -3.12 -8.93
CA LEU A 62 4.34 -1.65 -8.85
C LEU A 62 5.74 -1.14 -8.49
N CYS A 63 6.41 -1.78 -7.53
CA CYS A 63 7.77 -1.43 -7.13
C CYS A 63 8.81 -1.69 -8.25
N GLN A 64 8.60 -2.73 -9.05
CA GLN A 64 9.47 -3.08 -10.19
C GLN A 64 9.33 -2.08 -11.35
N ASP A 65 8.10 -1.71 -11.71
CA ASP A 65 7.81 -0.96 -12.94
C ASP A 65 7.82 0.56 -12.75
N ILE A 66 7.64 1.06 -11.52
CA ILE A 66 7.58 2.50 -11.24
C ILE A 66 8.95 3.03 -10.81
N GLN A 67 9.47 3.97 -11.60
CA GLN A 67 10.73 4.64 -11.31
C GLN A 67 10.71 5.37 -9.95
N GLY A 68 11.84 5.31 -9.24
CA GLY A 68 12.04 6.04 -7.99
C GLY A 68 11.36 5.42 -6.77
N VAL A 69 10.66 4.29 -6.90
CA VAL A 69 10.14 3.58 -5.71
C VAL A 69 11.31 3.04 -4.89
N VAL A 70 11.29 3.33 -3.59
CA VAL A 70 12.29 2.83 -2.62
C VAL A 70 11.72 1.84 -1.62
N LEU A 71 10.39 1.85 -1.44
CA LEU A 71 9.67 0.98 -0.52
C LEU A 71 8.20 0.90 -0.95
N GLY A 72 7.66 -0.31 -0.94
CA GLY A 72 6.22 -0.57 -0.94
C GLY A 72 5.77 -1.06 0.45
N TYR A 73 4.54 -0.75 0.84
CA TYR A 73 3.89 -1.30 2.02
C TYR A 73 2.44 -1.66 1.68
N THR A 74 2.00 -2.86 2.02
CA THR A 74 0.62 -3.32 1.77
C THR A 74 -0.05 -3.78 3.06
N GLN A 75 -1.33 -3.42 3.21
CA GLN A 75 -2.21 -3.98 4.23
C GLN A 75 -3.65 -4.03 3.72
N SER A 76 -4.32 -5.19 3.92
CA SER A 76 -5.67 -5.43 3.39
C SER A 76 -5.68 -5.19 1.87
N ASP A 77 -6.38 -4.15 1.45
CA ASP A 77 -6.63 -3.73 0.07
C ASP A 77 -5.91 -2.42 -0.28
N GLU A 78 -5.10 -1.89 0.64
CA GLU A 78 -4.32 -0.67 0.46
C GLU A 78 -2.85 -0.98 0.16
N ILE A 79 -2.29 -0.30 -0.85
CA ILE A 79 -0.85 -0.30 -1.16
C ILE A 79 -0.33 1.13 -1.05
N SER A 80 0.75 1.33 -0.31
CA SER A 80 1.48 2.60 -0.21
C SER A 80 2.87 2.45 -0.84
N LEU A 81 3.19 3.30 -1.81
CA LEU A 81 4.50 3.38 -2.44
C LEU A 81 5.20 4.67 -2.01
N ILE A 82 6.49 4.56 -1.71
CA ILE A 82 7.37 5.70 -1.40
C ILE A 82 8.28 5.94 -2.60
N LEU A 83 8.11 7.07 -3.27
CA LEU A 83 8.89 7.46 -4.44
C LEU A 83 9.85 8.60 -4.09
N GLN A 84 11.04 8.57 -4.68
CA GLN A 84 12.06 9.61 -4.55
C GLN A 84 12.61 10.04 -5.89
N ASP A 85 13.03 11.30 -5.95
CA ASP A 85 13.55 11.96 -7.14
C ASP A 85 14.73 12.90 -6.83
N TYR A 86 15.49 12.61 -5.77
CA TYR A 86 16.52 13.52 -5.25
C TYR A 86 17.89 12.90 -4.94
N PHE A 87 18.11 11.60 -5.20
CA PHE A 87 19.42 10.97 -4.97
C PHE A 87 20.50 11.50 -5.92
N GLY A 88 20.18 11.69 -7.21
CA GLY A 88 21.04 12.37 -8.18
C GLY A 88 20.58 13.79 -8.49
N LEU A 89 21.49 14.61 -9.02
CA LEU A 89 21.13 15.91 -9.62
C LEU A 89 20.33 15.73 -10.92
N ASP A 90 20.64 14.66 -11.67
CA ASP A 90 20.00 14.32 -12.94
C ASP A 90 18.86 13.29 -12.81
N THR A 91 18.44 12.97 -11.58
CA THR A 91 17.34 12.03 -11.36
C THR A 91 16.03 12.59 -11.92
N GLU A 92 15.48 11.92 -12.93
CA GLU A 92 14.15 12.25 -13.43
C GLU A 92 13.07 11.74 -12.47
N PRO A 93 12.04 12.54 -12.16
CA PRO A 93 10.94 12.06 -11.34
C PRO A 93 9.98 11.18 -12.15
N ALA A 94 9.39 10.18 -11.47
CA ALA A 94 8.32 9.37 -12.05
C ALA A 94 7.22 10.24 -12.68
N PHE A 95 6.95 9.98 -13.96
CA PHE A 95 5.93 10.67 -14.76
C PHE A 95 6.05 12.21 -14.76
N GLY A 96 7.24 12.76 -14.50
CA GLY A 96 7.45 14.21 -14.43
C GLY A 96 6.74 14.89 -13.25
N LYS A 97 6.45 14.18 -12.15
CA LYS A 97 5.62 14.64 -11.01
C LYS A 97 4.19 15.06 -11.38
N ARG A 98 3.71 14.76 -12.58
CA ARG A 98 2.34 15.11 -13.00
C ARG A 98 1.34 14.28 -12.23
N LEU A 99 0.57 14.92 -11.36
CA LEU A 99 -0.32 14.27 -10.40
C LEU A 99 -1.29 13.29 -11.08
N GLN A 100 -1.97 13.74 -12.15
CA GLN A 100 -2.93 12.92 -12.88
C GLN A 100 -2.27 11.69 -13.51
N LYS A 101 -1.05 11.81 -14.04
CA LYS A 101 -0.32 10.67 -14.61
C LYS A 101 0.10 9.68 -13.54
N ILE A 102 0.64 10.18 -12.41
CA ILE A 102 1.01 9.32 -11.28
C ILE A 102 -0.20 8.49 -10.87
N VAL A 103 -1.31 9.12 -10.46
CA VAL A 103 -2.46 8.38 -9.92
C VAL A 103 -3.11 7.46 -10.94
N SER A 104 -3.27 7.90 -12.20
CA SER A 104 -3.93 7.08 -13.21
C SER A 104 -3.09 5.88 -13.65
N ILE A 105 -1.79 6.06 -13.84
CA ILE A 105 -0.90 4.99 -14.30
C ILE A 105 -0.68 3.98 -13.18
N THR A 106 -0.46 4.42 -11.93
CA THR A 106 -0.29 3.48 -10.81
C THR A 106 -1.57 2.68 -10.55
N ALA A 107 -2.75 3.32 -10.56
CA ALA A 107 -4.03 2.62 -10.41
C ALA A 107 -4.30 1.65 -11.57
N SER A 108 -3.94 2.04 -12.80
CA SER A 108 -4.06 1.18 -13.98
C SER A 108 -3.17 -0.05 -13.89
N LEU A 109 -1.91 0.13 -13.48
CA LEU A 109 -0.96 -0.98 -13.31
C LEU A 109 -1.40 -1.92 -12.20
N ALA A 110 -1.82 -1.39 -11.04
CA ALA A 110 -2.36 -2.19 -9.95
C ALA A 110 -3.58 -3.00 -10.40
N THR A 111 -4.52 -2.35 -11.09
CA THR A 111 -5.72 -3.01 -11.62
C THR A 111 -5.36 -4.12 -12.62
N ALA A 112 -4.44 -3.86 -13.55
CA ALA A 112 -4.04 -4.85 -14.55
C ALA A 112 -3.37 -6.07 -13.90
N THR A 113 -2.36 -5.83 -13.07
CA THR A 113 -1.60 -6.90 -12.39
C THR A 113 -2.48 -7.70 -11.44
N PHE A 114 -3.27 -7.02 -10.60
CA PHE A 114 -4.15 -7.68 -9.65
C PHE A 114 -5.15 -8.59 -10.36
N ASN A 115 -5.84 -8.10 -11.40
CA ASN A 115 -6.85 -8.91 -12.09
C ASN A 115 -6.25 -10.07 -12.89
N ASP A 116 -5.06 -9.88 -13.47
CA ASP A 116 -4.36 -10.96 -14.17
C ASP A 116 -4.03 -12.12 -13.22
N ARG A 117 -3.45 -11.81 -12.06
CA ARG A 117 -3.10 -12.80 -11.03
C ARG A 117 -4.34 -13.37 -10.34
N ALA A 118 -5.35 -12.54 -10.04
CA ALA A 118 -6.58 -12.97 -9.39
C ALA A 118 -7.30 -14.06 -10.18
N ARG A 119 -7.33 -13.97 -11.52
CA ARG A 119 -7.93 -15.00 -12.39
C ARG A 119 -7.20 -16.34 -12.35
N GLN A 120 -5.92 -16.35 -11.96
CA GLN A 120 -5.12 -17.55 -11.83
C GLN A 120 -5.32 -18.21 -10.45
N MET A 121 -5.64 -17.41 -9.43
CA MET A 121 -5.77 -17.85 -8.03
C MET A 121 -7.22 -18.16 -7.62
N PHE A 122 -8.19 -17.39 -8.13
CA PHE A 122 -9.59 -17.49 -7.75
C PHE A 122 -10.47 -17.74 -8.98
N ALA A 123 -11.22 -18.84 -8.96
CA ALA A 123 -12.20 -19.13 -10.00
C ALA A 123 -13.29 -18.03 -10.03
N ASP A 124 -13.65 -17.58 -11.24
CA ASP A 124 -14.67 -16.56 -11.47
C ASP A 124 -14.44 -15.22 -10.73
N ALA A 125 -13.18 -14.87 -10.42
CA ALA A 125 -12.83 -13.60 -9.81
C ALA A 125 -13.43 -12.42 -10.60
N PRO A 126 -14.31 -11.58 -10.00
CA PRO A 126 -14.82 -10.42 -10.70
C PRO A 126 -13.73 -9.38 -10.87
N LEU A 127 -13.98 -8.42 -11.76
CA LEU A 127 -13.03 -7.33 -11.99
C LEU A 127 -12.86 -6.49 -10.72
N ALA A 128 -11.65 -6.45 -10.18
CA ALA A 128 -11.25 -5.50 -9.14
C ALA A 128 -10.81 -4.18 -9.78
N LEU A 129 -11.00 -3.06 -9.08
CA LEU A 129 -10.55 -1.74 -9.51
C LEU A 129 -9.85 -1.07 -8.34
N PHE A 130 -8.89 -0.20 -8.64
CA PHE A 130 -8.17 0.58 -7.62
C PHE A 130 -8.36 2.07 -7.87
N ASP A 131 -8.53 2.86 -6.81
CA ASP A 131 -8.22 4.29 -6.86
C ASP A 131 -6.79 4.54 -6.38
N ALA A 132 -6.26 5.70 -6.74
CA ALA A 132 -4.96 6.14 -6.24
C ALA A 132 -4.99 7.63 -5.91
N ARG A 133 -4.18 8.00 -4.92
CA ARG A 133 -3.87 9.38 -4.57
C ARG A 133 -2.37 9.54 -4.42
N ALA A 134 -1.85 10.67 -4.86
CA ALA A 134 -0.44 11.00 -4.70
C ALA A 134 -0.27 12.36 -4.03
N PHE A 135 0.71 12.45 -3.15
CA PHE A 135 1.01 13.66 -2.39
C PHE A 135 2.48 13.65 -1.95
N VAL A 136 3.02 14.82 -1.64
CA VAL A 136 4.40 14.96 -1.16
C VAL A 136 4.42 15.16 0.35
N LEU A 137 5.49 14.71 0.99
CA LEU A 137 5.76 14.90 2.42
C LEU A 137 7.20 15.39 2.62
N PRO A 138 7.51 16.10 3.71
CA PRO A 138 8.87 16.23 4.20
C PRO A 138 9.49 14.84 4.41
N LYS A 139 10.80 14.73 4.20
CA LYS A 139 11.54 13.47 4.38
C LYS A 139 11.36 12.90 5.78
N GLU A 140 11.35 13.77 6.77
CA GLU A 140 11.23 13.47 8.20
C GLU A 140 9.86 12.84 8.55
N ASP A 141 8.83 13.11 7.74
CA ASP A 141 7.46 12.61 7.96
C ASP A 141 7.13 11.34 7.16
N VAL A 142 8.02 10.87 6.28
CA VAL A 142 7.79 9.63 5.52
C VAL A 142 7.68 8.44 6.46
N THR A 143 8.58 8.33 7.44
CA THR A 143 8.52 7.28 8.46
C THR A 143 7.26 7.41 9.33
N ASN A 144 6.86 8.64 9.67
CA ASN A 144 5.63 8.88 10.45
C ASN A 144 4.37 8.48 9.68
N TYR A 145 4.35 8.70 8.36
CA TYR A 145 3.29 8.22 7.49
C TYR A 145 3.17 6.69 7.53
N LEU A 146 4.27 5.96 7.39
CA LEU A 146 4.24 4.48 7.45
C LEU A 146 3.91 3.95 8.86
N ILE A 147 4.36 4.61 9.93
CA ILE A 147 3.93 4.31 11.30
C ILE A 147 2.40 4.45 11.42
N TRP A 148 1.84 5.54 10.88
CA TRP A 148 0.39 5.74 10.89
C TRP A 148 -0.36 4.65 10.11
N ARG A 149 0.17 4.21 8.97
CA ARG A 149 -0.38 3.08 8.20
C ARG A 149 -0.28 1.76 8.97
N GLN A 150 0.83 1.50 9.65
CA GLN A 150 1.01 0.29 10.45
C GLN A 150 0.12 0.24 11.69
N GLN A 151 -0.14 1.39 12.32
CA GLN A 151 -1.10 1.47 13.43
C GLN A 151 -2.54 1.21 12.97
N ASP A 152 -2.91 1.73 11.79
CA ASP A 152 -4.20 1.43 11.16
C ASP A 152 -4.34 -0.06 10.84
N ALA A 153 -3.28 -0.66 10.28
CA ALA A 153 -3.18 -2.09 10.01
C ALA A 153 -3.42 -2.95 11.26
N VAL A 154 -2.72 -2.67 12.37
CA VAL A 154 -2.90 -3.38 13.65
C VAL A 154 -4.33 -3.22 14.15
N ARG A 155 -4.88 -2.01 14.07
CA ARG A 155 -6.26 -1.76 14.49
C ARG A 155 -7.26 -2.58 13.68
N ASN A 156 -7.09 -2.62 12.35
CA ASN A 156 -7.98 -3.35 11.44
C ASN A 156 -7.81 -4.86 11.60
N SER A 157 -6.58 -5.34 11.81
CA SER A 157 -6.29 -6.76 12.08
C SER A 157 -7.04 -7.28 13.30
N ILE A 158 -6.97 -6.57 14.44
CA ILE A 158 -7.70 -6.93 15.66
C ILE A 158 -9.22 -6.96 15.40
N ARG A 159 -9.74 -5.99 14.62
CA ARG A 159 -11.16 -5.93 14.27
C ARG A 159 -11.59 -7.08 13.38
N MET A 160 -10.80 -7.43 12.36
CA MET A 160 -11.09 -8.55 11.47
C MET A 160 -11.11 -9.87 12.25
N ALA A 161 -10.12 -10.09 13.12
CA ALA A 161 -10.13 -11.22 14.04
C ALA A 161 -11.40 -11.24 14.90
N GLY A 162 -11.78 -10.10 15.50
CA GLY A 162 -13.03 -10.00 16.27
C GLY A 162 -14.28 -10.37 15.47
N TYR A 163 -14.48 -9.78 14.30
CA TYR A 163 -15.67 -10.02 13.47
C TYR A 163 -15.77 -11.45 12.94
N ALA A 164 -14.67 -12.22 12.90
CA ALA A 164 -14.70 -13.63 12.55
C ALA A 164 -15.35 -14.51 13.65
N TYR A 165 -15.32 -14.08 14.93
CA TYR A 165 -15.77 -14.91 16.07
C TYR A 165 -16.92 -14.30 16.89
N PHE A 166 -17.25 -13.04 16.64
CA PHE A 166 -18.27 -12.30 17.36
C PHE A 166 -19.23 -11.58 16.40
N SER A 167 -20.49 -11.43 16.81
CA SER A 167 -21.48 -10.68 16.03
C SER A 167 -21.16 -9.18 16.03
N HIS A 168 -21.51 -8.49 14.94
CA HIS A 168 -21.33 -7.03 14.83
C HIS A 168 -21.89 -6.27 16.04
N LYS A 169 -23.09 -6.63 16.50
CA LYS A 169 -23.75 -6.01 17.66
C LYS A 169 -22.93 -6.17 18.95
N SER A 170 -22.27 -7.30 19.13
CA SER A 170 -21.47 -7.57 20.33
C SER A 170 -20.12 -6.86 20.35
N LEU A 171 -19.67 -6.31 19.22
CA LEU A 171 -18.41 -5.57 19.09
C LEU A 171 -18.63 -4.05 18.99
N GLU A 172 -19.88 -3.61 18.98
CA GLU A 172 -20.21 -2.20 18.94
C GLU A 172 -19.64 -1.48 20.18
N ARG A 173 -18.86 -0.42 19.97
CA ARG A 173 -18.19 0.37 21.02
C ARG A 173 -17.20 -0.40 21.91
N VAL A 174 -16.83 -1.63 21.56
CA VAL A 174 -15.76 -2.38 22.25
C VAL A 174 -14.42 -1.84 21.77
N SER A 175 -13.48 -1.51 22.66
CA SER A 175 -12.12 -1.10 22.29
C SER A 175 -11.29 -2.28 21.78
N ASN A 176 -10.16 -2.02 21.14
CA ASN A 176 -9.30 -3.10 20.64
C ASN A 176 -8.65 -3.92 21.77
N ASP A 177 -8.29 -3.30 22.88
CA ASP A 177 -7.71 -4.00 24.03
C ASP A 177 -8.72 -4.96 24.66
N VAL A 178 -9.95 -4.49 24.86
CA VAL A 178 -11.05 -5.33 25.36
C VAL A 178 -11.38 -6.44 24.36
N LEU A 179 -11.33 -6.15 23.05
CA LEU A 179 -11.57 -7.17 22.03
C LEU A 179 -10.51 -8.28 22.05
N GLN A 180 -9.23 -7.93 22.22
CA GLN A 180 -8.16 -8.92 22.36
C GLN A 180 -8.35 -9.77 23.62
N GLU A 181 -8.69 -9.15 24.76
CA GLU A 181 -9.01 -9.88 25.99
C GLU A 181 -10.19 -10.84 25.80
N ARG A 182 -11.23 -10.41 25.09
CA ARG A 182 -12.40 -11.25 24.79
C ARG A 182 -12.07 -12.39 23.83
N LEU A 183 -11.25 -12.16 22.80
CA LEU A 183 -10.75 -13.21 21.91
C LEU A 183 -10.00 -14.28 22.72
N TRP A 184 -9.16 -13.85 23.66
CA TRP A 184 -8.41 -14.77 24.52
C TRP A 184 -9.32 -15.54 25.48
N THR A 185 -10.12 -14.82 26.27
CA THR A 185 -10.90 -15.39 27.38
C THR A 185 -12.14 -16.17 26.93
N GLU A 186 -12.85 -15.72 25.89
CA GLU A 186 -14.10 -16.35 25.43
C GLU A 186 -13.91 -17.33 24.27
N ARG A 187 -12.80 -17.24 23.54
CA ARG A 187 -12.53 -18.05 22.34
C ARG A 187 -11.18 -18.77 22.36
N GLY A 188 -10.31 -18.51 23.34
CA GLY A 188 -8.98 -19.12 23.40
C GLY A 188 -8.03 -18.64 22.30
N ILE A 189 -8.28 -17.47 21.70
CA ILE A 189 -7.53 -16.94 20.56
C ILE A 189 -6.66 -15.79 21.04
N ASN A 190 -5.34 -15.96 20.95
CA ASN A 190 -4.39 -14.88 21.19
C ASN A 190 -4.03 -14.20 19.86
N TRP A 191 -4.41 -12.93 19.70
CA TRP A 191 -4.10 -12.17 18.48
C TRP A 191 -2.60 -12.05 18.22
N ASN A 192 -1.76 -12.09 19.27
CA ASN A 192 -0.32 -11.98 19.11
C ASN A 192 0.31 -13.18 18.41
N ASP A 193 -0.39 -14.32 18.37
CA ASP A 193 0.09 -15.56 17.74
C ASP A 193 -0.14 -15.58 16.21
N TYR A 194 -0.90 -14.64 15.66
CA TYR A 194 -1.01 -14.44 14.21
C TYR A 194 0.35 -14.08 13.59
N ALA A 195 0.52 -14.38 12.30
CA ALA A 195 1.70 -14.03 11.53
C ALA A 195 1.92 -12.51 11.47
N VAL A 196 3.14 -12.08 11.15
CA VAL A 196 3.48 -10.65 11.11
C VAL A 196 2.63 -9.90 10.09
N TRP A 197 2.51 -10.43 8.87
CA TRP A 197 1.70 -9.83 7.81
C TRP A 197 0.21 -9.70 8.19
N GLU A 198 -0.35 -10.68 8.91
CA GLU A 198 -1.74 -10.66 9.40
C GLU A 198 -1.94 -9.53 10.43
N LYS A 199 -0.92 -9.29 11.26
CA LYS A 199 -0.97 -8.28 12.32
C LYS A 199 -0.72 -6.87 11.81
N ARG A 200 0.22 -6.69 10.88
CA ARG A 200 0.76 -5.35 10.55
C ARG A 200 1.24 -5.18 9.10
N GLY A 201 0.78 -6.01 8.19
CA GLY A 201 1.09 -5.91 6.76
C GLY A 201 2.52 -6.31 6.40
N SER A 202 2.85 -6.16 5.13
CA SER A 202 4.16 -6.54 4.56
C SER A 202 4.74 -5.39 3.74
N CYS A 203 6.07 -5.37 3.63
CA CYS A 203 6.79 -4.42 2.79
C CYS A 203 7.32 -5.09 1.53
N ALA A 204 7.44 -4.32 0.44
CA ALA A 204 8.34 -4.64 -0.66
C ALA A 204 9.60 -3.80 -0.51
N VAL A 205 10.76 -4.46 -0.54
CA VAL A 205 12.07 -3.83 -0.42
C VAL A 205 13.03 -4.39 -1.45
N ARG A 206 14.02 -3.61 -1.85
CA ARG A 206 15.14 -4.12 -2.65
C ARG A 206 16.08 -4.90 -1.75
N ASP A 207 16.43 -6.09 -2.21
CA ASP A 207 17.49 -6.90 -1.65
C ASP A 207 18.85 -6.26 -1.91
N ALA A 208 19.71 -6.21 -0.90
CA ALA A 208 20.99 -5.50 -0.99
C ALA A 208 21.99 -6.20 -1.93
N GLU A 209 21.90 -7.53 -2.05
CA GLU A 209 22.86 -8.33 -2.82
C GLU A 209 22.43 -8.47 -4.29
N THR A 210 21.18 -8.88 -4.50
CA THR A 210 20.62 -9.15 -5.83
C THR A 210 20.07 -7.91 -6.51
N ARG A 211 19.84 -6.82 -5.75
CA ARG A 211 19.13 -5.59 -6.17
C ARG A 211 17.70 -5.85 -6.67
N GLY A 212 17.20 -7.07 -6.50
CA GLY A 212 15.85 -7.49 -6.84
C GLY A 212 14.86 -7.03 -5.79
N TRP A 213 13.61 -6.81 -6.20
CA TRP A 213 12.53 -6.56 -5.25
C TRP A 213 12.08 -7.87 -4.61
N GLN A 214 11.88 -7.86 -3.29
CA GLN A 214 11.33 -8.97 -2.52
C GLN A 214 10.29 -8.47 -1.52
N VAL A 215 9.37 -9.36 -1.14
CA VAL A 215 8.40 -9.11 -0.08
C VAL A 215 9.02 -9.51 1.25
N ASP A 216 9.00 -8.59 2.22
CA ASP A 216 9.33 -8.84 3.62
C ASP A 216 8.03 -9.00 4.41
N GLU A 217 7.63 -10.25 4.64
CA GLU A 217 6.47 -10.62 5.45
C GLU A 217 6.72 -10.50 6.96
N ASP A 218 7.99 -10.37 7.38
CA ASP A 218 8.43 -10.20 8.76
C ASP A 218 8.74 -8.75 9.11
N THR A 219 8.10 -7.82 8.38
CA THR A 219 8.27 -6.36 8.52
C THR A 219 8.28 -5.94 10.01
N PRO A 220 9.27 -5.15 10.46
CA PRO A 220 9.40 -4.77 11.87
C PRO A 220 8.29 -3.80 12.29
N ILE A 221 8.14 -3.62 13.61
CA ILE A 221 7.29 -2.56 14.14
C ILE A 221 8.03 -1.23 13.91
N PHE A 222 7.51 -0.34 13.08
CA PHE A 222 8.21 0.87 12.63
C PHE A 222 8.49 1.87 13.75
N THR A 223 7.70 1.87 14.83
CA THR A 223 8.00 2.68 16.02
C THR A 223 9.20 2.16 16.82
N GLN A 224 9.56 0.88 16.64
CA GLN A 224 10.69 0.23 17.30
C GLN A 224 11.93 0.19 16.40
N ASP A 225 11.75 0.09 15.08
CA ASP A 225 12.83 0.15 14.09
C ASP A 225 12.47 1.13 12.95
N ARG A 226 12.73 2.42 13.21
CA ARG A 226 12.58 3.47 12.20
C ARG A 226 13.64 3.37 11.10
N ALA A 227 14.82 2.83 11.44
CA ALA A 227 15.95 2.72 10.53
C ALA A 227 15.65 1.78 9.36
N TYR A 228 14.71 0.83 9.53
CA TYR A 228 14.15 0.06 8.43
C TYR A 228 13.64 0.96 7.29
N ILE A 229 12.94 2.05 7.59
CA ILE A 229 12.45 2.98 6.55
C ILE A 229 13.53 3.99 6.19
N GLU A 230 14.13 4.62 7.20
CA GLU A 230 14.99 5.80 7.02
C GLU A 230 16.24 5.51 6.18
N ARG A 231 16.84 4.32 6.29
CA ARG A 231 17.98 3.94 5.44
C ARG A 231 17.67 3.94 3.95
N ARG A 232 16.41 3.74 3.57
CA ARG A 232 15.94 3.74 2.17
C ARG A 232 15.59 5.14 1.67
N LEU A 233 15.63 6.14 2.55
CA LEU A 233 15.44 7.56 2.24
C LEU A 233 16.76 8.30 2.03
N GLU A 234 17.87 7.58 2.18
CA GLU A 234 19.22 8.04 1.88
C GLU A 234 19.69 7.41 0.57
N PRO A 235 20.53 8.11 -0.21
CA PRO A 235 21.21 7.50 -1.34
C PRO A 235 22.14 6.39 -0.85
N ASP A 236 22.32 5.34 -1.65
CA ASP A 236 23.37 4.37 -1.42
C ASP A 236 24.71 5.09 -1.57
N LEU A 237 25.50 5.18 -0.50
CA LEU A 237 26.78 5.91 -0.47
C LEU A 237 27.88 5.27 -1.35
N ASP A 238 27.58 4.12 -1.96
CA ASP A 238 28.46 3.37 -2.85
C ASP A 238 28.16 3.62 -4.35
N GLU A 239 27.32 4.61 -4.69
CA GLU A 239 27.04 5.07 -6.07
C GLU A 239 27.63 6.47 -6.40
#